data_AF-A0A7Y0AI55-F1
#
_entry.id   AF-A0A7Y0AI55-F1
#
_cell.length_a   1.000
_cell.length_b   1.000
_cell.length_c   1.000
_cell.angle_alpha   90.00
_cell.angle_beta   90.00
_cell.angle_gamma   90.00
#
_symmetry.space_group_name_H-M   'P 1'
#
loop_
_entity.id
_entity.type
_entity.pdbx_description
1 polymer ?
#
loop_
_entity_poly.entity_id
_entity_poly.type
_entity_poly.pdbx_seq_one_letter_code
_entity_poly.pdbx_strand_id
1 'polypeptide(L)'
;MKKPNRRPAPAKRPAKRILGRRELIDLPALGLTGVEAKVDTGAYTSAIHCQDVRVAPDPATGELVLHVRLLDPEHPATDGRPLAFRQFDQRDIRSSNGEVQARFVIRTVVRLYGQDFGAEFSLADRSDLRHPVLLGRTLLRQGRFVVDVTRRDMSYKTERRAAAKLLRPRLGTDGPFEA
;
A
#
# COMPACT_ATOMS: atom_id res chain seq x y z
N MET A 1 24.77 -24.72 44.77
CA MET A 1 24.90 -23.48 43.96
C MET A 1 23.92 -23.54 42.80
N LYS A 2 22.91 -22.65 42.73
CA LYS A 2 21.97 -22.55 41.60
C LYS A 2 22.67 -21.85 40.43
N LYS A 3 22.74 -22.49 39.26
CA LYS A 3 23.29 -21.86 38.04
C LYS A 3 22.43 -20.65 37.66
N PRO A 4 23.02 -19.50 37.29
CA PRO A 4 22.24 -18.34 36.88
C PRO A 4 21.53 -18.62 35.56
N ASN A 5 20.22 -18.38 35.55
CA ASN A 5 19.38 -18.48 34.35
C ASN A 5 19.76 -17.37 33.37
N ARG A 6 20.62 -17.67 32.40
CA ARG A 6 20.95 -16.73 31.30
C ARG A 6 19.77 -16.70 30.34
N ARG A 7 19.02 -15.59 30.34
CA ARG A 7 18.01 -15.33 29.30
C ARG A 7 18.70 -15.39 27.92
N PRO A 8 18.12 -16.09 26.93
CA PRO A 8 18.69 -16.11 25.58
C PRO A 8 18.75 -14.68 25.04
N ALA A 9 19.84 -14.34 24.35
CA ALA A 9 19.99 -13.05 23.68
C ALA A 9 18.82 -12.85 22.69
N PRO A 10 18.24 -11.64 22.59
CA PRO A 10 17.12 -11.42 21.68
C PRO A 10 17.56 -11.70 20.24
N ALA A 11 16.80 -12.54 19.54
CA ALA A 11 17.04 -12.85 18.13
C ALA A 11 17.17 -11.54 17.32
N LYS A 12 18.17 -11.45 16.44
CA LYS A 12 18.37 -10.29 15.55
C LYS A 12 17.10 -10.04 14.76
N ARG A 13 16.41 -8.94 15.04
CA ARG A 13 15.21 -8.54 14.30
C ARG A 13 15.61 -8.31 12.83
N PRO A 14 14.80 -8.76 11.84
CA PRO A 14 15.08 -8.48 10.42
C PRO A 14 15.33 -6.98 10.17
N ALA A 15 16.10 -6.62 9.16
CA ALA A 15 16.36 -5.21 8.85
C ALA A 15 15.07 -4.47 8.51
N LYS A 16 14.96 -3.19 8.92
CA LYS A 16 13.87 -2.31 8.48
C LYS A 16 14.14 -1.87 7.04
N ARG A 17 13.08 -1.69 6.25
CA ARG A 17 13.18 -1.13 4.89
C ARG A 17 12.79 0.34 4.89
N ILE A 18 13.34 1.12 3.97
CA ILE A 18 13.09 2.56 3.88
C ILE A 18 11.96 2.81 2.87
N LEU A 19 10.97 3.60 3.20
CA LEU A 19 10.08 4.23 2.22
C LEU A 19 10.43 5.70 2.11
N GLY A 20 10.21 6.30 0.95
CA GLY A 20 10.23 7.75 0.80
C GLY A 20 8.99 8.42 1.41
N ARG A 21 8.94 9.75 1.37
CA ARG A 21 7.70 10.50 1.71
C ARG A 21 6.53 10.22 0.76
N ARG A 22 6.83 9.70 -0.43
CA ARG A 22 5.90 9.27 -1.47
C ARG A 22 6.42 7.97 -2.06
N GLU A 23 5.50 7.06 -2.36
CA GLU A 23 5.77 5.84 -3.11
C GLU A 23 4.81 5.74 -4.31
N LEU A 24 5.25 4.99 -5.32
CA LEU A 24 4.38 4.43 -6.35
C LEU A 24 4.02 3.02 -5.91
N ILE A 25 2.72 2.75 -5.78
CA ILE A 25 2.21 1.47 -5.26
C ILE A 25 1.29 0.79 -6.26
N ASP A 26 1.20 -0.53 -6.14
CA ASP A 26 0.15 -1.32 -6.79
C ASP A 26 -0.85 -1.83 -5.75
N LEU A 27 -2.12 -1.81 -6.13
CA LEU A 27 -3.24 -2.37 -5.37
C LEU A 27 -3.89 -3.45 -6.27
N PRO A 28 -3.28 -4.64 -6.39
CA PRO A 28 -3.62 -5.61 -7.42
C PRO A 28 -5.07 -6.08 -7.35
N ALA A 29 -5.62 -6.27 -6.14
CA ALA A 29 -7.02 -6.67 -5.96
C ALA A 29 -8.03 -5.57 -6.36
N LEU A 30 -7.56 -4.33 -6.52
CA LEU A 30 -8.36 -3.19 -6.99
C LEU A 30 -8.09 -2.86 -8.47
N GLY A 31 -7.21 -3.60 -9.14
CA GLY A 31 -6.80 -3.31 -10.52
C GLY A 31 -5.98 -2.03 -10.70
N LEU A 32 -5.49 -1.42 -9.61
CA LEU A 32 -4.74 -0.16 -9.68
C LEU A 32 -3.24 -0.43 -9.68
N THR A 33 -2.50 0.21 -10.58
CA THR A 33 -1.04 0.09 -10.69
C THR A 33 -0.36 1.45 -10.77
N GLY A 34 0.82 1.59 -10.16
CA GLY A 34 1.59 2.83 -10.19
C GLY A 34 0.88 4.04 -9.58
N VAL A 35 0.05 3.84 -8.56
CA VAL A 35 -0.68 4.93 -7.90
C VAL A 35 0.24 5.72 -6.99
N GLU A 36 0.17 7.06 -7.03
CA GLU A 36 0.88 7.88 -6.06
C GLU A 36 0.27 7.77 -4.66
N ALA A 37 1.08 7.31 -3.71
CA ALA A 37 0.71 7.26 -2.32
C ALA A 37 1.66 8.10 -1.46
N LYS A 38 1.09 9.01 -0.67
CA LYS A 38 1.85 9.70 0.39
C LYS A 38 2.04 8.73 1.55
N VAL A 39 3.27 8.62 2.04
CA VAL A 39 3.56 7.87 3.26
C VAL A 39 3.28 8.79 4.45
N ASP A 40 2.23 8.49 5.22
CA ASP A 40 1.70 9.41 6.22
C ASP A 40 1.77 8.79 7.62
N THR A 41 2.81 9.19 8.37
CA THR A 41 2.99 8.74 9.76
C THR A 41 1.98 9.36 10.72
N GLY A 42 1.22 10.38 10.31
CA GLY A 42 0.12 10.94 11.09
C GLY A 42 -1.17 10.12 10.96
N ALA A 43 -1.36 9.43 9.84
CA ALA A 43 -2.52 8.58 9.61
C ALA A 43 -2.38 7.23 10.35
N TYR A 44 -3.42 6.82 11.08
CA TYR A 44 -3.44 5.48 11.69
C TYR A 44 -3.71 4.40 10.63
N THR A 45 -4.83 4.53 9.92
CA THR A 45 -5.25 3.67 8.81
C THR A 45 -4.91 4.32 7.48
N SER A 46 -4.64 3.52 6.45
CA SER A 46 -4.49 4.04 5.08
C SER A 46 -5.81 4.63 4.57
N ALA A 47 -5.73 5.47 3.54
CA ALA A 47 -6.91 6.09 2.93
C ALA A 47 -6.77 6.12 1.41
N ILE A 48 -7.88 6.02 0.70
CA ILE A 48 -7.94 6.11 -0.75
C ILE A 48 -9.07 7.04 -1.17
N HIS A 49 -8.79 7.87 -2.18
CA HIS A 49 -9.77 8.73 -2.79
C HIS A 49 -10.86 7.89 -3.47
N CYS A 50 -12.12 8.26 -3.23
CA CYS A 50 -13.25 7.64 -3.84
C CYS A 50 -14.38 8.61 -4.14
N GLN A 51 -15.24 8.21 -5.06
CA GLN A 51 -16.48 8.89 -5.48
C GLN A 51 -17.62 7.86 -5.60
N ASP A 52 -18.86 8.33 -5.72
CA ASP A 52 -20.05 7.50 -5.93
C ASP A 52 -20.23 6.35 -4.92
N VAL A 53 -19.98 6.62 -3.64
CA VAL A 53 -20.07 5.62 -2.58
C VAL A 53 -21.54 5.34 -2.24
N ARG A 54 -21.99 4.10 -2.42
CA ARG A 54 -23.35 3.66 -2.06
C ARG A 54 -23.38 2.22 -1.58
N VAL A 55 -24.30 1.91 -0.68
CA VAL A 55 -24.58 0.54 -0.23
C VAL A 55 -25.95 0.13 -0.74
N ALA A 56 -26.03 -1.04 -1.37
CA ALA A 56 -27.29 -1.61 -1.86
C ALA A 56 -27.32 -3.14 -1.63
N PRO A 57 -28.50 -3.73 -1.39
CA PRO A 57 -28.61 -5.18 -1.33
C PRO A 57 -28.41 -5.82 -2.71
N ASP A 58 -27.69 -6.93 -2.76
CA ASP A 58 -27.56 -7.78 -3.93
C ASP A 58 -28.94 -8.40 -4.27
N PRO A 59 -29.47 -8.23 -5.50
CA PRO A 59 -30.82 -8.68 -5.82
C PRO A 59 -31.04 -10.19 -5.72
N ALA A 60 -29.98 -11.00 -5.81
CA ALA A 60 -30.06 -12.45 -5.77
C ALA A 60 -29.91 -13.01 -4.34
N THR A 61 -29.14 -12.33 -3.49
CA THR A 61 -28.78 -12.85 -2.15
C THR A 61 -29.30 -12.01 -0.99
N GLY A 62 -29.69 -10.75 -1.24
CA GLY A 62 -30.09 -9.79 -0.21
C GLY A 62 -28.92 -9.23 0.62
N GLU A 63 -27.69 -9.70 0.41
CA GLU A 63 -26.51 -9.24 1.13
C GLU A 63 -26.16 -7.79 0.77
N LEU A 64 -25.73 -6.98 1.74
CA LEU A 64 -25.31 -5.62 1.48
C LEU A 64 -24.00 -5.58 0.69
N VAL A 65 -23.98 -4.81 -0.39
CA VAL A 65 -22.81 -4.60 -1.26
C VAL A 65 -22.48 -3.11 -1.29
N LEU A 66 -21.22 -2.79 -0.99
CA LEU A 66 -20.68 -1.45 -1.14
C LEU A 66 -20.19 -1.25 -2.56
N HIS A 67 -20.77 -0.28 -3.27
CA HIS A 67 -20.33 0.16 -4.58
C HIS A 67 -19.58 1.49 -4.45
N VAL A 68 -18.46 1.61 -5.17
CA VAL A 68 -17.61 2.81 -5.12
C VAL A 68 -16.77 2.95 -6.37
N ARG A 69 -16.48 4.18 -6.81
CA ARG A 69 -15.40 4.46 -7.77
C ARG A 69 -14.16 4.91 -7.03
N LEU A 70 -13.00 4.35 -7.37
CA LEU A 70 -11.72 4.72 -6.76
C LEU A 70 -10.92 5.60 -7.71
N LEU A 71 -10.29 6.62 -7.14
CA LEU A 71 -9.58 7.69 -7.87
C LEU A 71 -10.52 8.50 -8.78
N ASP A 72 -10.01 9.60 -9.32
CA ASP A 72 -10.72 10.36 -10.35
C ASP A 72 -10.74 9.57 -11.68
N PRO A 73 -11.82 9.65 -12.48
CA PRO A 73 -11.91 8.94 -13.76
C PRO A 73 -10.76 9.25 -14.74
N GLU A 74 -10.20 10.45 -14.67
CA GLU A 74 -9.08 10.90 -15.50
C GLU A 74 -7.71 10.41 -14.97
N HIS A 75 -7.66 9.81 -13.78
CA HIS A 75 -6.42 9.34 -13.19
C HIS A 75 -5.87 8.13 -13.98
N PRO A 76 -4.62 8.14 -14.45
CA PRO A 76 -4.07 7.13 -15.38
C PRO A 76 -3.95 5.71 -14.81
N ALA A 77 -4.31 5.51 -13.54
CA ALA A 77 -4.18 4.23 -12.84
C ALA A 77 -5.53 3.52 -12.64
N THR A 78 -6.63 4.13 -13.08
CA THR A 78 -7.98 3.56 -13.01
C THR A 78 -8.59 3.57 -14.41
N ASP A 79 -9.51 2.64 -14.67
CA ASP A 79 -10.39 2.66 -15.85
C ASP A 79 -11.74 3.33 -15.54
N GLY A 80 -11.87 3.92 -14.35
CA GLY A 80 -13.04 4.63 -13.87
C GLY A 80 -14.22 3.72 -13.51
N ARG A 81 -14.09 2.39 -13.62
CA ARG A 81 -15.22 1.48 -13.37
C ARG A 81 -15.56 1.40 -11.88
N PRO A 82 -16.85 1.28 -11.51
CA PRO A 82 -17.24 1.02 -10.13
C PRO A 82 -16.72 -0.34 -9.66
N LEU A 83 -16.22 -0.38 -8.44
CA LEU A 83 -15.88 -1.58 -7.71
C LEU A 83 -16.99 -1.93 -6.71
N ALA A 84 -17.11 -3.21 -6.38
CA ALA A 84 -18.11 -3.73 -5.46
C ALA A 84 -17.44 -4.58 -4.36
N PHE A 85 -17.81 -4.35 -3.10
CA PHE A 85 -17.25 -5.03 -1.94
C PHE A 85 -18.38 -5.61 -1.07
N ARG A 86 -18.31 -6.93 -0.80
CA ARG A 86 -19.20 -7.61 0.16
C ARG A 86 -18.71 -7.53 1.60
N GLN A 87 -17.41 -7.27 1.78
CA GLN A 87 -16.78 -7.12 3.10
C GLN A 87 -16.29 -5.69 3.25
N PHE A 88 -16.95 -4.95 4.12
CA PHE A 88 -16.59 -3.58 4.48
C PHE A 88 -17.06 -3.30 5.91
N ASP A 89 -16.37 -2.38 6.58
CA ASP A 89 -16.77 -1.85 7.87
C ASP A 89 -17.17 -0.37 7.71
N GLN A 90 -17.86 0.19 8.70
CA GLN A 90 -18.03 1.65 8.84
C GLN A 90 -17.41 2.09 10.16
N ARG A 91 -16.57 3.13 10.13
CA ARG A 91 -15.86 3.63 11.31
C ARG A 91 -15.81 5.14 11.32
N ASP A 92 -15.92 5.73 12.51
CA ASP A 92 -15.67 7.16 12.71
C ASP A 92 -14.18 7.44 12.60
N ILE A 93 -13.82 8.28 11.62
CA ILE A 93 -12.43 8.63 11.34
C ILE A 93 -12.28 10.14 11.49
N ARG A 94 -11.33 10.53 12.35
CA ARG A 94 -10.93 11.93 12.54
C ARG A 94 -9.86 12.31 11.53
N SER A 95 -10.11 13.34 10.72
CA SER A 95 -9.12 13.94 9.84
C SER A 95 -8.19 14.91 10.59
N SER A 96 -7.09 15.30 9.95
CA SER A 96 -6.10 16.21 10.52
C SER A 96 -6.65 17.62 10.82
N ASN A 97 -7.77 18.00 10.20
CA ASN A 97 -8.49 19.26 10.47
C ASN A 97 -9.42 19.15 11.71
N GLY A 98 -9.50 17.99 12.36
CA GLY A 98 -10.31 17.77 13.56
C GLY A 98 -11.72 17.25 13.30
N GLU A 99 -12.20 17.28 12.05
CA GLU A 99 -13.52 16.77 11.69
C GLU A 99 -13.59 15.25 11.82
N VAL A 100 -14.74 14.75 12.27
CA VAL A 100 -15.03 13.32 12.39
C VAL A 100 -16.08 12.97 11.35
N GLN A 101 -15.79 11.95 10.55
CA GLN A 101 -16.70 11.45 9.53
C GLN A 101 -16.82 9.93 9.65
N ALA A 102 -18.03 9.41 9.54
CA ALA A 102 -18.24 7.97 9.39
C ALA A 102 -17.82 7.57 7.97
N ARG A 103 -16.80 6.72 7.86
CA ARG A 103 -16.24 6.27 6.58
C ARG A 103 -16.31 4.77 6.45
N PHE A 104 -16.56 4.31 5.22
CA PHE A 104 -16.40 2.91 4.89
C PHE A 104 -14.93 2.52 4.87
N VAL A 105 -14.62 1.31 5.31
CA VAL A 105 -13.28 0.75 5.34
C VAL A 105 -13.30 -0.59 4.61
N ILE A 106 -12.42 -0.72 3.62
CA ILE A 106 -12.22 -1.97 2.88
C ILE A 106 -10.87 -2.58 3.21
N ARG A 107 -10.76 -3.91 3.07
CA ARG A 107 -9.50 -4.64 3.16
C ARG A 107 -9.01 -4.97 1.76
N THR A 108 -7.74 -4.71 1.49
CA THR A 108 -7.09 -5.01 0.22
C THR A 108 -5.60 -5.29 0.44
N VAL A 109 -4.86 -5.48 -0.65
CA VAL A 109 -3.42 -5.74 -0.65
C VAL A 109 -2.69 -4.57 -1.30
N VAL A 110 -1.61 -4.12 -0.65
CA VAL A 110 -0.64 -3.16 -1.21
C VAL A 110 0.63 -3.93 -1.55
N ARG A 111 1.17 -3.73 -2.76
CA ARG A 111 2.49 -4.24 -3.14
C ARG A 111 3.57 -3.20 -2.90
N LEU A 112 4.57 -3.56 -2.10
CA LEU A 112 5.78 -2.77 -1.83
C LEU A 112 6.99 -3.71 -1.77
N TYR A 113 8.08 -3.34 -2.43
CA TYR A 113 9.33 -4.10 -2.51
C TYR A 113 9.11 -5.52 -3.05
N GLY A 114 8.21 -5.64 -4.03
CA GLY A 114 7.80 -6.93 -4.59
C GLY A 114 7.09 -7.85 -3.57
N GLN A 115 6.62 -7.31 -2.45
CA GLN A 115 5.91 -8.06 -1.41
C GLN A 115 4.51 -7.49 -1.17
N ASP A 116 3.59 -8.39 -0.88
CA ASP A 116 2.18 -8.08 -0.67
C ASP A 116 1.88 -7.90 0.82
N PHE A 117 1.22 -6.79 1.16
CA PHE A 117 0.79 -6.46 2.51
C PHE A 117 -0.71 -6.26 2.54
N GLY A 118 -1.42 -7.10 3.29
CA GLY A 118 -2.81 -6.83 3.62
C GLY A 118 -2.94 -5.52 4.40
N ALA A 119 -3.86 -4.65 4.01
CA ALA A 119 -4.07 -3.35 4.64
C ALA A 119 -5.54 -2.94 4.58
N GLU A 120 -5.95 -2.15 5.56
CA GLU A 120 -7.25 -1.49 5.58
C GLU A 120 -7.13 -0.10 4.97
N PHE A 121 -8.07 0.24 4.09
CA PHE A 121 -8.21 1.55 3.48
C PHE A 121 -9.56 2.13 3.84
N SER A 122 -9.53 3.32 4.46
CA SER A 122 -10.72 4.15 4.56
C SER A 122 -11.01 4.80 3.21
N LEU A 123 -12.28 4.74 2.80
CA LEU A 123 -12.80 5.41 1.64
C LEU A 123 -13.11 6.85 2.02
N ALA A 124 -12.46 7.82 1.37
CA ALA A 124 -12.61 9.23 1.68
C ALA A 124 -12.68 10.08 0.41
N ASP A 125 -13.47 11.14 0.44
CA ASP A 125 -13.30 12.21 -0.53
C ASP A 125 -11.99 12.96 -0.22
N ARG A 126 -11.18 13.12 -1.26
CA ARG A 126 -9.83 13.70 -1.24
C ARG A 126 -9.58 14.52 -2.50
N SER A 127 -10.63 14.92 -3.21
CA SER A 127 -10.59 15.68 -4.46
C SER A 127 -9.74 16.96 -4.35
N ASP A 128 -9.81 17.65 -3.20
CA ASP A 128 -9.01 18.86 -2.93
C ASP A 128 -7.56 18.59 -2.51
N LEU A 129 -7.12 17.33 -2.42
CA LEU A 129 -5.82 16.95 -1.88
C LEU A 129 -4.89 16.40 -2.96
N ARG A 130 -3.60 16.79 -2.89
CA ARG A 130 -2.55 16.36 -3.83
C ARG A 130 -2.41 14.84 -4.03
N HIS A 131 -2.69 14.05 -2.99
CA HIS A 131 -2.41 12.62 -3.00
C HIS A 131 -3.71 11.81 -2.83
N PRO A 132 -4.07 11.00 -3.84
CA PRO A 132 -5.29 10.21 -3.77
C PRO A 132 -5.16 9.07 -2.75
N VAL A 133 -3.94 8.61 -2.46
CA VAL A 133 -3.70 7.54 -1.48
C VAL A 133 -2.80 8.00 -0.33
N LEU A 134 -3.12 7.56 0.88
CA LEU A 134 -2.26 7.63 2.07
C LEU A 134 -1.88 6.22 2.53
N LEU A 135 -0.61 6.00 2.87
CA LEU A 135 -0.14 4.81 3.58
C LEU A 135 -0.01 5.11 5.07
N GLY A 136 -0.90 4.53 5.88
CA GLY A 136 -0.98 4.76 7.31
C GLY A 136 -0.06 3.87 8.14
N ARG A 137 0.05 4.19 9.44
CA ARG A 137 0.96 3.52 10.39
C ARG A 137 0.71 2.02 10.56
N THR A 138 -0.51 1.51 10.39
CA THR A 138 -0.78 0.06 10.49
C THR A 138 0.02 -0.73 9.45
N LEU A 139 -0.04 -0.32 8.18
CA LEU A 139 0.77 -0.88 7.09
C LEU A 139 2.28 -0.67 7.35
N LEU A 140 2.68 0.53 7.78
CA LEU A 140 4.10 0.82 8.06
C LEU A 140 4.70 -0.08 9.13
N ARG A 141 3.93 -0.37 10.19
CA ARG A 141 4.33 -1.29 11.26
C ARG A 141 4.43 -2.73 10.76
N GLN A 142 3.45 -3.18 9.98
CA GLN A 142 3.41 -4.53 9.42
C GLN A 142 4.62 -4.81 8.52
N GLY A 143 4.93 -3.89 7.60
CA GLY A 143 6.09 -4.01 6.70
C GLY A 143 7.44 -3.64 7.32
N ARG A 144 7.44 -3.18 8.59
CA ARG A 144 8.61 -2.70 9.34
C ARG A 144 9.38 -1.61 8.59
N PHE A 145 8.63 -0.64 8.09
CA PHE A 145 9.17 0.46 7.30
C PHE A 145 9.67 1.62 8.17
N VAL A 146 10.67 2.35 7.66
CA VAL A 146 11.13 3.65 8.14
C VAL A 146 10.91 4.65 7.02
N VAL A 147 10.42 5.84 7.35
CA VAL A 147 10.16 6.88 6.35
C VAL A 147 11.36 7.82 6.29
N ASP A 148 11.98 7.93 5.12
CA ASP A 148 13.00 8.93 4.81
C ASP A 148 12.38 10.03 3.93
N VAL A 149 12.16 11.20 4.53
CA VAL A 149 11.49 12.32 3.87
C VAL A 149 12.30 12.93 2.73
N THR A 150 13.60 12.65 2.65
CA THR A 150 14.47 13.10 1.55
C THR A 150 14.36 12.22 0.30
N ARG A 151 13.61 11.10 0.39
CA ARG A 151 13.48 10.09 -0.66
C ARG A 151 12.06 10.00 -1.20
N ARG A 152 11.93 9.38 -2.37
CA ARG A 152 10.67 8.99 -3.02
C ARG A 152 10.86 7.70 -3.82
N ASP A 153 9.79 6.92 -3.94
CA ASP A 153 9.67 5.76 -4.82
C ASP A 153 10.75 4.69 -4.57
N MET A 154 11.09 4.48 -3.29
CA MET A 154 12.18 3.58 -2.90
C MET A 154 11.84 2.13 -3.23
N SER A 155 10.59 1.74 -3.03
CA SER A 155 10.06 0.43 -3.42
C SER A 155 10.23 0.19 -4.91
N TYR A 156 9.56 1.04 -5.71
CA TYR A 156 9.56 0.98 -7.16
C TYR A 156 10.97 0.98 -7.77
N LYS A 157 11.85 1.88 -7.32
CA LYS A 157 13.24 1.96 -7.81
C LYS A 157 14.03 0.70 -7.52
N THR A 158 13.79 0.08 -6.37
CA THR A 158 14.47 -1.17 -5.99
C THR A 158 14.04 -2.30 -6.91
N GLU A 159 12.75 -2.41 -7.18
CA GLU A 159 12.19 -3.42 -8.08
C GLU A 159 12.66 -3.23 -9.52
N ARG A 160 12.68 -1.97 -10.02
CA ARG A 160 13.21 -1.65 -11.35
C ARG A 160 14.69 -1.99 -11.51
N ARG A 161 15.51 -1.76 -10.48
CA ARG A 161 16.94 -2.14 -10.48
C ARG A 161 17.11 -3.65 -10.49
N ALA A 162 16.32 -4.37 -9.70
CA ALA A 162 16.35 -5.83 -9.67
C ALA A 162 15.97 -6.43 -11.03
N ALA A 163 14.90 -5.94 -11.65
CA ALA A 163 14.46 -6.34 -12.98
C ALA A 163 15.53 -6.05 -14.06
N ALA A 164 16.13 -4.85 -14.03
CA ALA A 164 17.20 -4.49 -14.97
C ALA A 164 18.45 -5.37 -14.83
N LYS A 165 18.77 -5.83 -13.61
CA LYS A 165 19.88 -6.76 -13.37
C LYS A 165 19.58 -8.15 -13.95
N LEU A 166 18.33 -8.60 -13.87
CA LEU A 166 17.90 -9.90 -14.40
C LEU A 166 17.89 -9.93 -15.94
N LEU A 167 17.62 -8.79 -16.58
CA LEU A 167 17.59 -8.63 -18.04
C LEU A 167 18.97 -8.46 -18.69
N ARG A 168 20.07 -8.39 -17.93
CA ARG A 168 21.42 -8.30 -18.51
C ARG A 168 21.83 -9.68 -19.06
N PRO A 169 22.19 -9.80 -20.37
CA PRO A 169 22.76 -11.04 -20.87
C PRO A 169 24.03 -11.36 -20.07
N ARG A 170 24.17 -12.61 -19.64
CA ARG A 170 25.45 -13.11 -19.12
C ARG A 170 26.40 -13.10 -20.31
N LEU A 171 27.20 -12.05 -20.44
CA LEU A 171 28.38 -12.10 -21.31
C LEU A 171 29.26 -13.21 -20.76
N GLY A 172 29.23 -14.36 -21.45
CA GLY A 172 30.13 -15.47 -21.19
C GLY A 172 31.56 -14.98 -21.41
N THR A 173 32.37 -15.08 -20.37
CA THR A 173 33.82 -15.07 -20.49
C THR A 173 34.24 -16.43 -21.01
N ASP A 174 34.14 -16.65 -22.31
CA ASP A 174 34.91 -17.72 -22.95
C ASP A 174 36.31 -17.14 -23.20
N GLY A 175 37.29 -17.80 -22.57
CA GLY A 175 38.68 -17.36 -22.47
C GLY A 175 39.43 -17.31 -23.80
N PRO A 176 40.71 -16.89 -23.77
CA PRO A 176 41.48 -16.64 -24.97
C PRO A 176 41.78 -17.95 -25.69
N PHE A 177 41.51 -18.00 -26.98
CA PHE A 177 42.08 -19.00 -27.88
C PHE A 177 43.50 -18.49 -28.23
N GLU A 178 44.52 -19.06 -27.60
CA GLU A 178 45.91 -18.90 -28.04
C GLU A 178 46.09 -19.56 -29.42
N ALA A 179 46.95 -18.95 -30.23
CA ALA A 179 47.30 -19.34 -31.59
C ALA A 179 48.44 -20.38 -31.63
#